data_AF-A0A4R2EMV6-F1
#
_entry.id   AF-A0A4R2EMV6-F1
#
_cell.length_a   1.000
_cell.length_b   1.000
_cell.length_c   1.000
_cell.angle_alpha   90.00
_cell.angle_beta   90.00
_cell.angle_gamma   90.00
#
_symmetry.space_group_name_H-M   'P 1'
#
loop_
_entity.id
_entity.type
_entity.pdbx_description
1 polymer ?
#
loop_
_entity_poly.entity_id
_entity_poly.type
_entity_poly.pdbx_seq_one_letter_code
_entity_poly.pdbx_strand_id
1 'polypeptide(L)'
;MGLKIDAAFQRNDNQRVYFFIGEYVYRYDLEISDKLDAGYPQKIKDYWPGLPYDRVDAVFKANHADKLYFFSGNTYVRYDIYAEKVDEGYPKNIKENWHGVPYDSVDTACARMKVFVDIDTEIFDKVLLFKGDEYVAYNLDIDRVADGYPKKIKDVLTGLPFDRFDAIFQHLDHPLFYIFRGDEYIEYDFEFKKVKEGFPKKIADRWKGIG
;
A
#
# COMPACT_ATOMS: atom_id res chain seq x y z
N MET A 1 -2.46 -5.61 23.14
CA MET A 1 -2.04 -5.64 21.72
C MET A 1 -2.54 -4.36 21.11
N GLY A 2 -1.65 -3.46 20.68
CA GLY A 2 -2.05 -2.22 20.00
C GLY A 2 -2.54 -2.52 18.58
N LEU A 3 -3.57 -1.81 18.13
CA LEU A 3 -4.05 -1.91 16.76
C LEU A 3 -2.94 -1.42 15.81
N LYS A 4 -2.62 -2.26 14.83
CA LYS A 4 -1.68 -2.00 13.74
C LYS A 4 -2.51 -1.89 12.45
N ILE A 5 -2.11 -1.00 11.55
CA ILE A 5 -2.66 -0.98 10.18
C ILE A 5 -2.00 -2.08 9.36
N ASP A 6 -2.81 -2.93 8.76
CA ASP A 6 -2.34 -4.11 8.03
C ASP A 6 -2.05 -3.81 6.56
N ALA A 7 -2.84 -2.92 5.95
CA ALA A 7 -2.58 -2.39 4.62
C ALA A 7 -3.25 -1.04 4.46
N ALA A 8 -2.76 -0.22 3.52
CA ALA A 8 -3.37 1.06 3.19
C ALA A 8 -3.16 1.41 1.71
N PHE A 9 -4.12 2.12 1.12
CA PHE A 9 -3.94 2.78 -0.17
C PHE A 9 -4.89 3.98 -0.31
N GLN A 10 -4.51 4.98 -1.10
CA GLN A 10 -5.43 6.05 -1.51
C GLN A 10 -5.98 5.72 -2.90
N ARG A 11 -7.30 5.83 -3.06
CA ARG A 11 -7.99 5.51 -4.32
C ARG A 11 -8.25 6.80 -5.11
N ASN A 12 -7.80 6.83 -6.35
CA ASN A 12 -7.78 8.04 -7.19
C ASN A 12 -9.17 8.51 -7.66
N ASP A 13 -10.16 7.62 -7.77
CA ASP A 13 -11.49 7.95 -8.29
C ASP A 13 -12.40 8.65 -7.26
N ASN A 14 -12.12 8.50 -5.96
CA ASN A 14 -12.90 9.12 -4.88
C ASN A 14 -12.03 9.84 -3.82
N GLN A 15 -10.71 9.87 -4.03
CA GLN A 15 -9.72 10.50 -3.15
C GLN A 15 -9.69 9.95 -1.71
N ARG A 16 -10.35 8.82 -1.44
CA ARG A 16 -10.41 8.21 -0.12
C ARG A 16 -9.19 7.36 0.16
N VAL A 17 -8.72 7.42 1.40
CA VAL A 17 -7.73 6.49 1.93
C VAL A 17 -8.47 5.32 2.55
N TYR A 18 -8.08 4.10 2.19
CA TYR A 18 -8.62 2.87 2.74
C TYR A 18 -7.57 2.26 3.66
N PHE A 19 -7.95 1.96 4.90
CA PHE A 19 -7.12 1.27 5.88
C PHE A 19 -7.71 -0.10 6.20
N PHE A 20 -6.89 -1.14 6.15
CA PHE A 20 -7.27 -2.51 6.48
C PHE A 20 -6.71 -2.85 7.85
N ILE A 21 -7.56 -3.34 8.75
CA ILE A 21 -7.21 -3.71 10.12
C ILE A 21 -8.02 -4.96 10.48
N GLY A 22 -7.35 -6.11 10.57
CA GLY A 22 -8.02 -7.40 10.77
C GLY A 22 -9.02 -7.69 9.65
N GLU A 23 -10.27 -8.00 10.01
CA GLU A 23 -11.37 -8.27 9.07
C GLU A 23 -12.11 -7.02 8.59
N TYR A 24 -11.63 -5.84 9.00
CA TYR A 24 -12.31 -4.58 8.77
C TYR A 24 -11.55 -3.67 7.82
N VAL A 25 -12.33 -2.86 7.12
CA VAL A 25 -11.86 -1.73 6.35
C VAL A 25 -12.45 -0.45 6.88
N TYR A 26 -11.62 0.56 6.91
CA TYR A 26 -11.95 1.94 7.23
C TYR A 26 -11.74 2.78 5.97
N ARG A 27 -12.65 3.73 5.72
CA ARG A 27 -12.53 4.68 4.61
C ARG A 27 -12.45 6.08 5.17
N TYR A 28 -11.34 6.75 4.90
CA TYR A 28 -10.99 8.04 5.46
C TYR A 28 -10.97 9.10 4.36
N ASP A 29 -11.58 10.24 4.64
CA ASP A 29 -11.56 11.41 3.80
C ASP A 29 -10.43 12.33 4.24
N LEU A 30 -9.25 12.15 3.63
CA LEU A 30 -8.04 12.91 3.97
C LEU A 30 -8.12 14.37 3.50
N GLU A 31 -8.82 14.62 2.38
CA GLU A 31 -8.76 15.89 1.65
C GLU A 31 -9.78 16.91 2.18
N ILE A 32 -11.02 16.50 2.45
CA ILE A 32 -12.12 17.44 2.67
C ILE A 32 -12.48 17.55 4.15
N SER A 33 -12.95 16.45 4.75
CA SER A 33 -13.46 16.48 6.13
C SER A 33 -12.42 16.13 7.18
N ASP A 34 -11.30 15.56 6.74
CA ASP A 34 -10.23 15.03 7.57
C ASP A 34 -10.71 14.02 8.63
N LYS A 35 -11.61 13.11 8.23
CA LYS A 35 -12.32 12.19 9.14
C LYS A 35 -12.60 10.83 8.50
N LEU A 36 -12.88 9.86 9.37
CA LEU A 36 -13.50 8.60 8.97
C LEU A 36 -14.89 8.86 8.38
N ASP A 37 -15.18 8.26 7.22
CA ASP A 37 -16.50 8.35 6.60
C ASP A 37 -17.55 7.65 7.48
N ALA A 38 -18.77 8.20 7.51
CA ALA A 38 -19.87 7.61 8.25
C ALA A 38 -20.20 6.19 7.73
N GLY A 39 -20.49 5.27 8.65
CA GLY A 39 -20.79 3.87 8.31
C GLY A 39 -19.56 2.97 8.16
N TYR A 40 -18.37 3.48 8.54
CA TYR A 40 -17.14 2.69 8.69
C TYR A 40 -16.76 2.52 10.17
N PRO A 41 -16.05 1.44 10.54
CA PRO A 41 -15.55 0.38 9.65
C PRO A 41 -16.63 -0.56 9.11
N GLN A 42 -16.33 -1.21 7.98
CA GLN A 42 -17.13 -2.30 7.40
C GLN A 42 -16.30 -3.58 7.33
N LYS A 43 -16.95 -4.74 7.27
CA LYS A 43 -16.21 -5.98 7.00
C LYS A 43 -15.67 -5.95 5.58
N ILE A 44 -14.45 -6.44 5.41
CA ILE A 44 -13.77 -6.48 4.10
C ILE A 44 -14.65 -7.18 3.04
N LYS A 45 -15.25 -8.33 3.40
CA LYS A 45 -16.10 -9.12 2.50
C LYS A 45 -17.44 -8.46 2.15
N ASP A 46 -17.93 -7.57 3.02
CA ASP A 46 -19.17 -6.84 2.77
C ASP A 46 -18.92 -5.66 1.82
N TYR A 47 -17.76 -5.00 1.94
CA TYR A 47 -17.40 -3.85 1.11
C TYR A 47 -16.77 -4.23 -0.24
N TRP A 48 -15.97 -5.30 -0.28
CA TRP A 48 -15.42 -5.87 -1.52
C TRP A 48 -16.03 -7.25 -1.79
N PRO A 49 -17.21 -7.30 -2.43
CA PRO A 49 -17.87 -8.55 -2.73
C PRO A 49 -16.99 -9.47 -3.58
N GLY A 50 -16.94 -10.75 -3.21
CA GLY A 50 -16.14 -11.76 -3.91
C GLY A 50 -14.64 -11.76 -3.54
N LEU A 51 -14.17 -10.86 -2.66
CA LEU A 51 -12.82 -10.96 -2.12
C LEU A 51 -12.70 -12.20 -1.22
N PRO A 52 -11.75 -13.12 -1.47
CA PRO A 52 -11.66 -14.38 -0.72
C PRO A 52 -10.97 -14.23 0.65
N TYR A 53 -10.56 -13.02 1.03
CA TYR A 53 -9.70 -12.79 2.19
C TYR A 53 -10.47 -12.20 3.37
N ASP A 54 -10.21 -12.74 4.56
CA ASP A 54 -10.61 -12.14 5.84
C ASP A 54 -9.60 -11.10 6.33
N ARG A 55 -8.41 -11.01 5.72
CA ARG A 55 -7.38 -10.02 6.06
C ARG A 55 -6.57 -9.66 4.82
N VAL A 56 -6.19 -8.40 4.70
CA VAL A 56 -5.35 -7.88 3.62
C VAL A 56 -4.02 -7.42 4.22
N ASP A 57 -2.92 -7.97 3.70
CA ASP A 57 -1.55 -7.65 4.12
C ASP A 57 -0.92 -6.54 3.25
N ALA A 58 -1.37 -6.43 2.01
CA ALA A 58 -0.97 -5.35 1.13
C ALA A 58 -2.06 -5.09 0.10
N VAL A 59 -2.18 -3.83 -0.33
CA VAL A 59 -3.09 -3.44 -1.40
C VAL A 59 -2.50 -2.27 -2.17
N PHE A 60 -2.71 -2.27 -3.47
CA PHE A 60 -2.43 -1.10 -4.29
C PHE A 60 -3.42 -1.04 -5.47
N LYS A 61 -3.63 0.17 -6.00
CA LYS A 61 -4.30 0.38 -7.29
C LYS A 61 -3.25 0.44 -8.40
N ALA A 62 -3.43 -0.34 -9.47
CA ALA A 62 -2.61 -0.17 -10.67
C ALA A 62 -2.86 1.22 -11.30
N ASN A 63 -1.83 1.88 -11.86
CA ASN A 63 -2.00 3.25 -12.34
C ASN A 63 -2.81 3.27 -13.65
N HIS A 64 -2.54 2.33 -14.56
CA HIS A 64 -3.18 2.29 -15.89
C HIS A 64 -4.31 1.27 -16.04
N ALA A 65 -4.63 0.54 -14.97
CA ALA A 65 -5.77 -0.37 -14.94
C ALA A 65 -6.70 -0.02 -13.78
N ASP A 66 -8.01 -0.18 -13.98
CA ASP A 66 -9.02 -0.07 -12.92
C ASP A 66 -9.10 -1.34 -12.09
N LYS A 67 -7.92 -1.76 -11.63
CA LYS A 67 -7.70 -2.98 -10.88
C LYS A 67 -7.03 -2.67 -9.55
N LEU A 68 -7.54 -3.28 -8.50
CA LEU A 68 -6.87 -3.38 -7.21
C LEU A 68 -6.18 -4.74 -7.10
N TYR A 69 -4.96 -4.75 -6.57
CA TYR A 69 -4.27 -5.98 -6.24
C TYR A 69 -4.26 -6.11 -4.73
N PHE A 70 -4.90 -7.18 -4.23
CA PHE A 70 -4.95 -7.49 -2.80
C PHE A 70 -4.07 -8.69 -2.51
N PHE A 71 -3.22 -8.59 -1.49
CA PHE A 71 -2.34 -9.67 -1.04
C PHE A 71 -2.79 -10.15 0.34
N SER A 72 -2.74 -11.45 0.55
CA SER A 72 -3.01 -12.09 1.84
C SER A 72 -2.21 -13.38 1.93
N GLY A 73 -1.36 -13.47 2.95
CA GLY A 73 -0.41 -14.56 3.11
C GLY A 73 0.48 -14.73 1.87
N ASN A 74 0.44 -15.91 1.27
CA ASN A 74 1.23 -16.24 0.08
C ASN A 74 0.45 -16.10 -1.25
N THR A 75 -0.72 -15.48 -1.21
CA THR A 75 -1.60 -15.34 -2.38
C THR A 75 -1.97 -13.89 -2.65
N TYR A 76 -2.39 -13.62 -3.88
CA TYR A 76 -2.95 -12.34 -4.27
C TYR A 76 -4.17 -12.54 -5.17
N VAL A 77 -5.04 -11.53 -5.22
CA VAL A 77 -6.11 -11.41 -6.22
C VAL A 77 -5.97 -10.11 -7.00
N ARG A 78 -6.49 -10.11 -8.23
CA ARG A 78 -6.79 -8.88 -8.97
C ARG A 78 -8.30 -8.65 -8.94
N TYR A 79 -8.70 -7.49 -8.46
CA TYR A 79 -10.10 -7.10 -8.29
C TYR A 79 -10.45 -6.01 -9.31
N ASP A 80 -11.51 -6.25 -10.08
CA ASP A 80 -12.08 -5.28 -11.00
C ASP A 80 -12.94 -4.26 -10.24
N ILE A 81 -12.55 -2.99 -10.29
CA ILE A 81 -13.23 -1.94 -9.57
C ILE A 81 -14.63 -1.68 -10.13
N TYR A 82 -14.83 -1.80 -11.45
CA TYR A 82 -16.12 -1.50 -12.09
C TYR A 82 -17.07 -2.68 -12.06
N ALA A 83 -16.54 -3.89 -12.29
CA ALA A 83 -17.34 -5.11 -12.21
C ALA A 83 -17.57 -5.58 -10.77
N GLU A 84 -16.93 -4.92 -9.80
CA GLU A 84 -17.00 -5.23 -8.36
C GLU A 84 -16.82 -6.73 -8.07
N LYS A 85 -15.79 -7.31 -8.69
CA LYS A 85 -15.48 -8.73 -8.52
C LYS A 85 -14.00 -9.03 -8.68
N VAL A 86 -13.59 -10.14 -8.10
CA VAL A 86 -12.29 -10.75 -8.38
C VAL A 86 -12.28 -11.31 -9.80
N ASP A 87 -11.18 -11.07 -10.52
CA ASP A 87 -10.97 -11.65 -11.85
C ASP A 87 -10.93 -13.19 -11.79
N GLU A 88 -11.35 -13.86 -12.86
CA GLU A 88 -11.36 -15.31 -12.92
C GLU A 88 -9.94 -15.90 -12.81
N GLY A 89 -9.83 -17.05 -12.13
CA GLY A 89 -8.55 -17.75 -11.93
C GLY A 89 -7.72 -17.24 -10.75
N TYR A 90 -8.27 -16.36 -9.91
CA TYR A 90 -7.71 -15.94 -8.63
C TYR A 90 -8.41 -16.65 -7.45
N PRO A 91 -7.76 -16.79 -6.28
CA PRO A 91 -6.43 -16.29 -5.92
C PRO A 91 -5.28 -17.06 -6.57
N LYS A 92 -4.14 -16.38 -6.74
CA LYS A 92 -2.91 -16.95 -7.31
C LYS A 92 -1.76 -16.85 -6.31
N ASN A 93 -0.83 -17.78 -6.39
CA ASN A 93 0.36 -17.77 -5.54
C ASN A 93 1.33 -16.65 -5.96
N ILE A 94 1.91 -15.95 -4.97
CA ILE A 94 2.84 -14.83 -5.21
C ILE A 94 4.11 -15.33 -5.91
N LYS A 95 4.78 -16.34 -5.36
CA LYS A 95 6.06 -16.87 -5.86
C LYS A 95 5.98 -17.35 -7.31
N GLU A 96 4.85 -17.89 -7.70
CA GLU A 96 4.62 -18.44 -9.04
C GLU A 96 4.25 -17.38 -10.09
N ASN A 97 3.69 -16.24 -9.68
CA ASN A 97 3.07 -15.28 -10.60
C ASN A 97 3.66 -13.86 -10.52
N TRP A 98 4.57 -13.61 -9.57
CA TRP A 98 5.29 -12.34 -9.47
C TRP A 98 6.77 -12.58 -9.78
N HIS A 99 7.10 -12.71 -11.07
CA HIS A 99 8.43 -13.16 -11.49
C HIS A 99 9.57 -12.30 -10.95
N GLY A 100 10.54 -12.97 -10.33
CA GLY A 100 11.72 -12.33 -9.74
C GLY A 100 11.49 -11.77 -8.34
N VAL A 101 10.27 -11.81 -7.79
CA VAL A 101 10.02 -11.50 -6.38
C VAL A 101 10.61 -12.63 -5.53
N PRO A 102 11.56 -12.35 -4.62
CA PRO A 102 12.24 -13.40 -3.85
C PRO A 102 11.47 -13.85 -2.60
N TYR A 103 10.24 -13.36 -2.42
CA TYR A 103 9.42 -13.56 -1.21
C TYR A 103 8.19 -14.41 -1.51
N ASP A 104 7.78 -15.20 -0.53
CA ASP A 104 6.51 -15.93 -0.61
C ASP A 104 5.31 -15.07 -0.17
N SER A 105 5.54 -13.91 0.48
CA SER A 105 4.53 -12.95 0.95
C SER A 105 5.10 -11.54 0.98
N VAL A 106 4.24 -10.53 1.04
CA VAL A 106 4.60 -9.10 1.15
C VAL A 106 4.04 -8.53 2.44
N ASP A 107 4.77 -7.59 3.05
CA ASP A 107 4.33 -6.91 4.28
C ASP A 107 3.50 -5.66 3.96
N THR A 108 3.76 -5.01 2.83
CA THR A 108 2.97 -3.90 2.29
C THR A 108 3.37 -3.60 0.84
N ALA A 109 2.58 -2.80 0.12
CA ALA A 109 2.82 -2.42 -1.26
C ALA A 109 2.41 -0.97 -1.53
N CYS A 110 3.08 -0.31 -2.47
CA CYS A 110 2.71 1.03 -2.91
C CYS A 110 2.91 1.15 -4.43
N ALA A 111 1.85 1.54 -5.15
CA ALA A 111 2.00 2.06 -6.50
C ALA A 111 2.55 3.49 -6.38
N ARG A 112 3.58 3.84 -7.16
CA ARG A 112 4.10 5.21 -7.19
C ARG A 112 3.27 6.00 -8.20
N MET A 113 2.52 6.98 -7.73
CA MET A 113 1.77 7.90 -8.58
C MET A 113 2.56 9.20 -8.76
N LYS A 114 3.10 9.40 -9.97
CA LYS A 114 3.42 10.70 -10.58
C LYS A 114 4.24 11.76 -9.83
N VAL A 115 5.09 11.38 -8.88
CA VAL A 115 6.17 12.27 -8.42
C VAL A 115 7.49 11.55 -8.67
N PHE A 116 8.47 12.27 -9.20
CA PHE A 116 9.80 11.81 -9.62
C PHE A 116 9.88 11.21 -11.02
N VAL A 117 9.75 12.09 -12.00
CA VAL A 117 10.62 12.05 -13.19
C VAL A 117 12.04 12.33 -12.68
N ASP A 118 12.73 11.30 -12.20
CA ASP A 118 14.19 11.26 -11.98
C ASP A 118 14.66 9.86 -11.54
N ILE A 119 14.11 8.84 -12.19
CA ILE A 119 14.86 7.62 -12.47
C ILE A 119 14.76 7.49 -13.98
N ASP A 120 15.86 7.68 -14.70
CA ASP A 120 16.04 7.70 -16.15
C ASP A 120 15.59 6.41 -16.89
N THR A 121 14.39 5.90 -16.64
CA THR A 121 13.81 4.79 -17.39
C THR A 121 12.30 4.82 -17.24
N GLU A 122 11.64 4.98 -18.40
CA GLU A 122 10.22 4.91 -18.70
C GLU A 122 9.37 4.20 -17.62
N ILE A 123 8.45 4.99 -17.06
CA ILE A 123 7.76 4.72 -15.80
C ILE A 123 6.29 4.43 -16.10
N PHE A 124 6.01 3.23 -16.60
CA PHE A 124 4.65 2.72 -16.62
C PHE A 124 4.55 1.54 -15.61
N ASP A 125 3.51 1.60 -14.77
CA ASP A 125 3.11 0.65 -13.73
C ASP A 125 4.19 -0.04 -12.86
N LYS A 126 5.11 0.75 -12.29
CA LYS A 126 5.99 0.28 -11.21
C LYS A 126 5.26 0.25 -9.86
N VAL A 127 5.24 -0.92 -9.21
CA VAL A 127 4.80 -1.11 -7.82
C VAL A 127 5.97 -1.49 -6.94
N LEU A 128 6.04 -0.89 -5.75
CA LEU A 128 7.01 -1.27 -4.72
C LEU A 128 6.39 -2.33 -3.82
N LEU A 129 7.05 -3.47 -3.67
CA LEU A 129 6.64 -4.54 -2.76
C LEU A 129 7.68 -4.65 -1.62
N PHE A 130 7.23 -4.50 -0.38
CA PHE A 130 8.09 -4.46 0.80
C PHE A 130 7.99 -5.78 1.57
N LYS A 131 9.13 -6.28 2.07
CA LYS A 131 9.20 -7.44 2.95
C LYS A 131 10.34 -7.29 3.95
N GLY A 132 10.03 -7.28 5.24
CA GLY A 132 11.05 -7.05 6.26
C GLY A 132 11.74 -5.71 6.07
N ASP A 133 13.07 -5.72 6.00
CA ASP A 133 13.91 -4.53 5.81
C ASP A 133 14.29 -4.26 4.34
N GLU A 134 13.63 -4.95 3.40
CA GLU A 134 13.90 -4.89 1.97
C GLU A 134 12.65 -4.58 1.15
N TYR A 135 12.88 -4.17 -0.09
CA TYR A 135 11.82 -4.00 -1.08
C TYR A 135 12.31 -4.34 -2.48
N VAL A 136 11.37 -4.66 -3.37
CA VAL A 136 11.57 -4.78 -4.81
C VAL A 136 10.74 -3.75 -5.55
N ALA A 137 11.23 -3.23 -6.66
CA ALA A 137 10.38 -2.54 -7.64
C ALA A 137 9.97 -3.54 -8.72
N TYR A 138 8.68 -3.73 -8.89
CA TYR A 138 8.09 -4.63 -9.85
C TYR A 138 7.45 -3.84 -10.98
N ASN A 139 7.72 -4.22 -12.23
CA ASN A 139 7.09 -3.64 -13.41
C ASN A 139 5.94 -4.55 -13.85
N LEU A 140 4.71 -4.05 -13.78
CA LEU A 140 3.51 -4.82 -14.15
C LEU A 140 3.38 -5.01 -15.67
N ASP A 141 3.96 -4.15 -16.50
CA ASP A 141 3.86 -4.24 -17.96
C ASP A 141 4.69 -5.39 -18.54
N ILE A 142 5.89 -5.59 -17.98
CA ILE A 142 6.81 -6.67 -18.39
C ILE A 142 6.84 -7.84 -17.40
N ASP A 143 5.97 -7.80 -16.38
CA ASP A 143 5.75 -8.86 -15.41
C ASP A 143 7.06 -9.34 -14.73
N ARG A 144 7.88 -8.40 -14.25
CA ARG A 144 9.20 -8.72 -13.66
C ARG A 144 9.68 -7.70 -12.63
N VAL A 145 10.42 -8.19 -11.64
CA VAL A 145 11.26 -7.33 -10.79
C VAL A 145 12.33 -6.60 -11.62
N ALA A 146 12.47 -5.30 -11.39
CA ALA A 146 13.48 -4.47 -12.04
C ALA A 146 14.90 -4.89 -11.63
N ASP A 147 15.88 -4.63 -12.49
CA ASP A 147 17.28 -4.97 -12.22
C ASP A 147 17.83 -4.22 -10.99
N GLY A 148 18.70 -4.91 -10.24
CA GLY A 148 19.33 -4.34 -9.04
C GLY A 148 18.46 -4.38 -7.77
N TYR A 149 17.38 -5.16 -7.77
CA TYR A 149 16.55 -5.47 -6.61
C TYR A 149 16.72 -6.93 -6.16
N PRO A 150 16.45 -7.28 -4.88
CA PRO A 150 15.94 -6.41 -3.81
C PRO A 150 16.96 -5.38 -3.30
N LYS A 151 16.46 -4.32 -2.66
CA LYS A 151 17.27 -3.29 -1.99
C LYS A 151 16.86 -3.16 -0.54
N LYS A 152 17.82 -2.86 0.34
CA LYS A 152 17.55 -2.49 1.72
C LYS A 152 16.83 -1.14 1.77
N ILE A 153 15.79 -1.05 2.59
CA ILE A 153 15.01 0.18 2.77
C ILE A 153 15.91 1.32 3.24
N LYS A 154 16.74 1.08 4.26
CA LYS A 154 17.63 2.08 4.88
C LYS A 154 18.71 2.64 3.93
N ASP A 155 19.07 1.89 2.89
CA ASP A 155 20.11 2.31 1.94
C ASP A 155 19.56 3.33 0.92
N VAL A 156 18.23 3.38 0.79
CA VAL A 156 17.55 4.28 -0.17
C VAL A 156 16.77 5.38 0.55
N LEU A 157 16.11 5.03 1.66
CA LEU A 157 15.28 5.92 2.46
C LEU A 157 16.02 6.25 3.77
N THR A 158 16.54 7.47 3.85
CA THR A 158 17.35 7.93 4.99
C THR A 158 16.48 8.55 6.09
N GLY A 159 16.97 8.50 7.33
CA GLY A 159 16.31 9.16 8.48
C GLY A 159 15.06 8.45 8.99
N LEU A 160 14.75 7.25 8.50
CA LEU A 160 13.62 6.47 9.00
C LEU A 160 13.82 6.07 10.46
N PRO A 161 12.78 6.16 11.31
CA PRO A 161 12.84 5.71 12.70
C PRO A 161 12.64 4.19 12.86
N PHE A 162 12.34 3.49 11.77
CA PHE A 162 12.12 2.04 11.72
C PHE A 162 12.65 1.46 10.39
N ASP A 163 12.91 0.15 10.39
CA ASP A 163 13.53 -0.58 9.28
C ASP A 163 12.53 -1.34 8.40
N ARG A 164 11.28 -1.48 8.83
CA ARG A 164 10.20 -2.17 8.11
C ARG A 164 8.88 -1.44 8.23
N PHE A 165 7.97 -1.70 7.29
CA PHE A 165 6.67 -1.03 7.22
C PHE A 165 5.52 -2.01 7.43
N ASP A 166 4.48 -1.52 8.09
CA ASP A 166 3.22 -2.23 8.26
C ASP A 166 2.22 -1.85 7.18
N ALA A 167 2.17 -0.56 6.83
CA ALA A 167 1.43 -0.07 5.67
C ALA A 167 2.13 1.16 5.09
N ILE A 168 1.93 1.41 3.80
CA ILE A 168 2.41 2.60 3.12
C ILE A 168 1.40 3.03 2.06
N PHE A 169 1.19 4.33 1.89
CA PHE A 169 0.55 4.85 0.69
C PHE A 169 1.13 6.22 0.33
N GLN A 170 1.09 6.56 -0.96
CA GLN A 170 1.42 7.88 -1.45
C GLN A 170 0.17 8.76 -1.48
N HIS A 171 0.29 10.00 -1.01
CA HIS A 171 -0.75 11.00 -1.18
C HIS A 171 -0.95 11.31 -2.66
N LEU A 172 -2.18 11.41 -3.14
CA LEU A 172 -2.46 11.60 -4.56
C LEU A 172 -2.01 12.98 -5.08
N ASP A 173 -2.23 14.03 -4.29
CA ASP A 173 -1.93 15.42 -4.66
C ASP A 173 -0.64 16.00 -4.03
N HIS A 174 0.11 15.20 -3.27
CA HIS A 174 1.31 15.66 -2.55
C HIS A 174 2.47 14.66 -2.70
N PRO A 175 3.73 15.11 -2.64
CA PRO A 175 4.90 14.23 -2.77
C PRO A 175 5.13 13.33 -1.53
N LEU A 176 4.24 13.43 -0.54
CA LEU A 176 4.36 12.76 0.74
C LEU A 176 3.86 11.33 0.68
N PHE A 177 4.60 10.46 1.35
CA PHE A 177 4.22 9.10 1.62
C PHE A 177 3.92 8.98 3.11
N TYR A 178 2.80 8.36 3.42
CA TYR A 178 2.45 7.99 4.79
C TYR A 178 2.93 6.57 5.04
N ILE A 179 3.80 6.40 6.02
CA ILE A 179 4.40 5.11 6.34
C ILE A 179 4.06 4.77 7.79
N PHE A 180 3.44 3.61 7.99
CA PHE A 180 2.90 3.17 9.26
C PHE A 180 3.73 2.04 9.84
N ARG A 181 3.94 2.08 11.16
CA ARG A 181 4.61 1.02 11.92
C ARG A 181 4.09 0.99 13.36
N GLY A 182 3.52 -0.14 13.77
CA GLY A 182 2.91 -0.29 15.09
C GLY A 182 1.74 0.69 15.27
N ASP A 183 1.78 1.45 16.36
CA ASP A 183 0.81 2.51 16.66
C ASP A 183 1.27 3.90 16.18
N GLU A 184 2.31 3.96 15.35
CA GLU A 184 2.95 5.17 14.87
C GLU A 184 2.95 5.27 13.35
N TYR A 185 3.09 6.50 12.86
CA TYR A 185 3.30 6.78 11.44
C TYR A 185 4.29 7.93 11.25
N ILE A 186 4.84 8.01 10.04
CA ILE A 186 5.63 9.14 9.56
C ILE A 186 5.03 9.68 8.25
N GLU A 187 5.29 10.96 8.00
CA GLU A 187 5.24 11.52 6.65
C GLU A 187 6.68 11.55 6.10
N TYR A 188 6.90 10.85 5.00
CA TYR A 188 8.18 10.83 4.30
C TYR A 188 8.10 11.60 3.00
N ASP A 189 9.02 12.53 2.84
CA ASP A 189 9.18 13.32 1.64
C ASP A 189 10.19 12.62 0.72
N PHE A 190 9.70 12.01 -0.36
CA PHE A 190 10.55 11.28 -1.31
C PHE A 190 11.37 12.22 -2.22
N GLU A 191 11.03 13.50 -2.30
CA GLU A 191 11.76 14.50 -3.09
C GLU A 191 13.05 14.87 -2.38
N PHE A 192 12.91 15.24 -1.12
CA PHE A 192 14.03 15.60 -0.27
C PHE A 192 14.63 14.41 0.47
N LYS A 193 14.09 13.20 0.25
CA LYS A 193 14.48 11.94 0.91
C LYS A 193 14.63 12.11 2.42
N LYS A 194 13.59 12.63 3.07
CA LYS A 194 13.63 12.88 4.51
C LYS A 194 12.27 12.66 5.18
N VAL A 195 12.33 12.26 6.44
CA VAL A 195 11.16 12.29 7.33
C VAL A 195 10.81 13.75 7.62
N LYS A 196 9.53 14.09 7.60
CA LYS A 196 9.04 15.42 8.00
C LYS A 196 9.33 15.67 9.48
N GLU A 197 9.58 16.93 9.83
CA GLU A 197 9.89 17.30 11.21
C GLU A 197 8.73 16.98 12.17
N GLY A 198 9.06 16.52 13.39
CA GLY A 198 8.07 16.18 14.41
C GLY A 198 7.44 14.78 14.26
N PHE A 199 8.01 13.92 13.43
CA PHE A 199 7.65 12.51 13.30
C PHE A 199 8.71 11.58 13.92
N PRO A 200 8.35 10.35 14.35
CA PRO A 200 7.03 9.71 14.24
C PRO A 200 5.97 10.30 15.17
N LYS A 201 4.70 10.12 14.80
CA LYS A 201 3.53 10.51 15.59
C LYS A 201 2.63 9.30 15.82
N LYS A 202 1.82 9.34 16.88
CA LYS A 202 0.81 8.30 17.11
C LYS A 202 -0.28 8.38 16.04
N ILE A 203 -0.69 7.22 15.53
CA ILE A 203 -1.78 7.10 14.55
C ILE A 203 -3.05 7.76 15.12
N ALA A 204 -3.36 7.46 16.39
CA ALA A 204 -4.53 7.98 17.08
C ALA A 204 -4.55 9.52 17.24
N ASP A 205 -3.41 10.21 17.10
CA ASP A 205 -3.37 11.67 17.19
C ASP A 205 -3.95 12.33 15.94
N ARG A 206 -3.74 11.72 14.76
CA ARG A 206 -4.10 12.28 13.45
C ARG A 206 -5.28 11.57 12.80
N TRP A 207 -5.29 10.24 12.83
CA TRP A 207 -6.22 9.38 12.10
C TRP A 207 -7.38 9.00 13.01
N LYS A 208 -8.21 9.98 13.37
CA LYS A 208 -9.28 9.78 14.36
C LYS A 208 -10.28 8.72 13.87
N GLY A 209 -10.54 7.73 14.71
CA GLY A 209 -11.42 6.61 14.39
C GLY A 209 -10.73 5.44 13.66
N ILE A 210 -9.44 5.56 13.34
CA ILE A 210 -8.60 4.44 12.93
C ILE A 210 -7.91 3.88 14.19
N GLY A 211 -8.32 2.70 14.64
CA GLY A 211 -7.86 2.09 15.90
C GLY A 211 -8.93 2.09 16.96
#